data_AF-A0A7G9L4B8-F1
#
_entry.id   AF-A0A7G9L4B8-F1
#
_cell.length_a   1.000
_cell.length_b   1.000
_cell.length_c   1.000
_cell.angle_alpha   90.00
_cell.angle_beta   90.00
_cell.angle_gamma   90.00
#
_symmetry.space_group_name_H-M   'P 1'
#
loop_
_entity.id
_entity.type
_entity.pdbx_description
1 polymer ?
#
loop_
_entity_poly.entity_id
_entity_poly.type
_entity_poly.pdbx_seq_one_letter_code
_entity_poly.pdbx_strand_id
1 'polypeptide(L)' 'MPSDVDSPRDARLASMSPDELKSAMRSLGYRTQSELAAAIGVSRSAVSLWLEGKVGVPRPVAMLLRMLVAAQRRSY' A
#
# COMPACT_ATOMS: atom_id res chain seq x y z
N MET A 1 -29.05 -8.95 26.60
CA MET A 1 -28.34 -10.00 25.83
C MET A 1 -27.14 -9.34 25.17
N PRO A 2 -25.89 -9.69 25.56
CA PRO A 2 -24.69 -9.20 24.90
C PRO A 2 -24.25 -10.23 23.85
N SER A 3 -24.61 -10.01 22.59
CA SER A 3 -24.09 -10.77 21.46
C SER A 3 -23.93 -9.81 20.31
N ASP A 4 -22.73 -9.26 20.14
CA ASP A 4 -22.14 -8.89 18.85
C ASP A 4 -20.69 -8.47 19.11
N VAL A 5 -19.90 -9.47 19.46
CA VAL A 5 -18.46 -9.49 19.21
C VAL A 5 -18.26 -9.71 17.71
N ASP A 6 -18.50 -8.68 16.91
CA ASP A 6 -17.94 -8.61 15.56
C ASP A 6 -17.31 -7.23 15.37
N SER A 7 -15.97 -7.23 15.39
CA SER A 7 -15.16 -6.02 15.26
C SER A 7 -15.25 -5.46 13.84
N PRO A 8 -15.81 -4.27 13.59
CA PRO A 8 -15.69 -3.62 12.28
C PRO A 8 -14.29 -3.03 12.03
N ARG A 9 -13.31 -3.32 12.91
CA ARG A 9 -11.95 -2.78 12.77
C ARG A 9 -11.15 -3.48 11.68
N ASP A 10 -11.48 -4.71 11.28
CA ASP A 10 -10.64 -5.45 10.32
C ASP A 10 -11.01 -5.29 8.84
N ALA A 11 -12.28 -5.00 8.52
CA ALA A 11 -12.71 -4.74 7.14
C ALA A 11 -12.35 -3.33 6.62
N ARG A 12 -12.08 -2.37 7.51
CA ARG A 12 -11.64 -1.01 7.15
C ARG A 12 -10.16 -0.91 6.79
N LEU A 13 -9.42 -2.01 6.90
CA LEU A 13 -8.03 -2.10 6.48
C LEU A 13 -7.90 -2.69 5.06
N ALA A 14 -8.92 -2.43 4.25
CA ALA A 14 -8.81 -2.41 2.81
C ALA A 14 -7.83 -1.30 2.38
N SER A 15 -6.55 -1.67 2.43
CA SER A 15 -5.64 -1.63 1.28
C SER A 15 -5.59 -0.33 0.48
N MET A 16 -4.58 0.49 0.79
CA MET A 16 -4.09 1.70 0.10
C MET A 16 -4.64 1.88 -1.33
N SER A 17 -5.28 3.03 -1.58
CA SER A 17 -5.88 3.33 -2.89
C SER A 17 -4.81 3.48 -3.99
N PRO A 18 -5.18 3.34 -5.28
CA PRO A 18 -4.24 3.53 -6.38
C PRO A 18 -3.56 4.91 -6.35
N ASP A 19 -4.29 5.95 -5.95
CA ASP A 19 -3.77 7.31 -5.82
C ASP A 19 -2.79 7.45 -4.65
N GLU A 20 -3.10 6.81 -3.52
CA GLU A 20 -2.19 6.74 -2.37
C GLU A 20 -0.91 5.98 -2.74
N LEU A 21 -1.02 4.88 -3.49
CA LEU A 21 0.13 4.14 -4.00
C LEU A 21 1.01 5.00 -4.92
N LYS A 22 0.41 5.71 -5.90
CA LYS A 22 1.13 6.64 -6.77
C LYS A 22 1.82 7.74 -5.97
N SER A 23 1.15 8.27 -4.94
CA SER A 23 1.72 9.28 -4.06
C SER A 23 2.90 8.75 -3.25
N ALA A 24 2.80 7.52 -2.73
CA ALA A 24 3.88 6.85 -2.03
C ALA A 24 5.07 6.61 -2.97
N MET A 25 4.84 6.12 -4.20
CA MET A 25 5.89 5.94 -5.21
C MET A 25 6.66 7.23 -5.48
N ARG A 26 5.94 8.34 -5.71
CA ARG A 26 6.58 9.65 -5.92
C ARG A 26 7.37 10.11 -4.71
N SER A 27 6.84 9.90 -3.50
CA SER A 27 7.51 10.29 -2.25
C SER A 27 8.79 9.48 -2.02
N LEU A 28 8.79 8.20 -2.41
CA LEU A 28 9.93 7.29 -2.30
C LEU A 28 10.93 7.40 -3.47
N GLY A 29 10.59 8.17 -4.52
CA GLY A 29 11.42 8.33 -5.71
C GLY A 29 11.33 7.18 -6.73
N TYR A 30 10.39 6.25 -6.56
CA TYR A 30 10.17 5.19 -7.54
C TYR A 30 9.47 5.73 -8.79
N ARG A 31 10.12 5.62 -9.95
CA ARG A 31 9.63 6.13 -11.23
C ARG A 31 8.84 5.10 -12.00
N THR A 32 9.12 3.81 -11.80
CA THR A 32 8.47 2.72 -12.53
C THR A 32 7.80 1.70 -11.62
N GLN A 33 6.80 1.00 -12.17
CA GLN A 33 6.15 -0.13 -11.50
C GLN A 33 7.14 -1.26 -11.19
N SER A 34 8.11 -1.48 -12.09
CA SER A 34 9.15 -2.51 -11.93
C SER A 34 10.08 -2.22 -10.77
N GLU A 35 10.46 -0.95 -10.56
CA GLU A 35 11.27 -0.54 -9.42
C GLU A 35 10.55 -0.74 -8.10
N LEU A 36 9.29 -0.30 -8.00
CA LEU A 36 8.46 -0.54 -6.83
C LEU A 36 8.33 -2.05 -6.56
N ALA A 37 8.02 -2.83 -7.59
CA ALA A 37 7.84 -4.27 -7.50
C ALA A 37 9.11 -4.97 -6.99
N ALA A 38 10.27 -4.61 -7.52
CA ALA A 38 11.57 -5.12 -7.08
C ALA A 38 11.88 -4.72 -5.63
N ALA A 39 11.59 -3.48 -5.24
CA ALA A 39 11.87 -2.97 -3.89
C ALA A 39 11.05 -3.68 -2.79
N ILE A 40 9.81 -4.09 -3.09
CA ILE A 40 8.93 -4.78 -2.13
C ILE A 40 8.86 -6.30 -2.34
N GLY A 41 9.57 -6.84 -3.35
CA GLY A 41 9.62 -8.26 -3.65
C GLY A 41 8.32 -8.84 -4.24
N VAL A 42 7.56 -8.07 -5.01
CA VAL A 42 6.34 -8.55 -5.70
C VAL A 42 6.49 -8.49 -7.22
N SER A 43 5.54 -9.09 -7.94
CA SER A 43 5.53 -9.04 -9.40
C SER A 43 5.05 -7.69 -9.94
N ARG A 44 5.61 -7.23 -11.05
CA ARG A 44 5.15 -6.01 -11.76
C ARG A 44 3.66 -6.07 -12.09
N SER A 45 3.14 -7.22 -12.49
CA SER A 45 1.72 -7.42 -12.79
C SER A 45 0.82 -7.15 -11.59
N ALA A 46 1.26 -7.51 -10.37
CA ALA A 46 0.52 -7.20 -9.14
C ALA A 46 0.42 -5.68 -8.94
N VAL A 47 1.53 -4.95 -9.13
CA VAL A 47 1.56 -3.50 -9.07
C VAL A 47 0.65 -2.86 -10.13
N SER A 48 0.62 -3.40 -11.35
CA SER A 48 -0.30 -2.94 -12.40
C SER A 48 -1.76 -3.08 -11.97
N LEU A 49 -2.14 -4.25 -11.43
CA LEU A 49 -3.49 -4.50 -10.94
C LEU A 49 -3.90 -3.56 -9.80
N TRP A 50 -2.95 -3.21 -8.93
CA TRP A 50 -3.18 -2.22 -7.87
C TRP A 50 -3.38 -0.81 -8.41
N LEU A 51 -2.57 -0.40 -9.39
CA LEU A 51 -2.69 0.93 -10.01
C LEU A 51 -3.94 1.07 -10.87
N GLU A 52 -4.40 -0.03 -11.47
CA GLU A 52 -5.66 -0.12 -12.20
C GLU A 52 -6.89 -0.19 -11.26
N GLY A 53 -6.68 -0.35 -9.96
CA GLY A 53 -7.77 -0.50 -8.98
C GLY A 53 -8.53 -1.82 -9.08
N LYS A 54 -8.02 -2.79 -9.88
CA LYS A 54 -8.60 -4.13 -10.02
C LYS A 54 -8.42 -4.97 -8.75
N VAL A 55 -7.32 -4.74 -8.03
CA VAL A 55 -6.99 -5.41 -6.77
C VAL A 55 -6.51 -4.37 -5.78
N GLY A 56 -6.99 -4.41 -4.53
CA GLY A 56 -6.48 -3.53 -3.47
C GLY A 56 -5.04 -3.90 -3.06
N VAL A 57 -4.20 -2.90 -2.75
CA VAL A 57 -2.83 -3.10 -2.28
C VAL A 57 -2.81 -3.86 -0.94
N PRO A 58 -2.22 -5.06 -0.82
CA PRO A 58 -2.24 -5.84 0.42
C PRO A 58 -1.84 -5.03 1.66
N ARG A 59 -2.55 -5.23 2.77
CA ARG A 59 -2.35 -4.50 4.03
C ARG A 59 -0.88 -4.47 4.50
N PRO A 60 -0.10 -5.57 4.45
CA PRO A 60 1.33 -5.53 4.80
C PRO A 60 2.15 -4.60 3.89
N VAL A 61 1.87 -4.60 2.59
CA VAL A 61 2.53 -3.73 1.60
C VAL A 61 2.18 -2.27 1.85
N ALA A 62 0.91 -1.97 2.10
CA ALA A 62 0.46 -0.63 2.44
C ALA A 62 1.14 -0.10 3.72
N MET A 63 1.26 -0.94 4.76
CA MET A 63 1.98 -0.60 5.99
C MET A 63 3.46 -0.32 5.73
N LEU A 64 4.12 -1.19 4.96
CA LEU A 64 5.53 -1.00 4.59
C LEU A 64 5.75 0.31 3.84
N LEU A 65 4.96 0.59 2.81
CA LEU A 65 5.08 1.83 2.04
C LEU A 65 4.86 3.08 2.90
N ARG A 66 3.85 3.05 3.77
CA ARG A 66 3.60 4.14 4.72
C ARG A 66 4.77 4.34 5.69
N MET A 67 5.36 3.25 6.19
CA MET A 67 6.53 3.30 7.06
C MET A 67 7.76 3.88 6.34
N LEU A 68 8.03 3.44 5.11
CA LEU A 68 9.13 3.98 4.30
C LEU A 68 8.95 5.49 4.03
N VAL A 69 7.74 5.91 3.67
CA VAL A 69 7.43 7.34 3.44
C VAL A 69 7.61 8.15 4.73
N ALA A 70 7.14 7.64 5.87
CA ALA A 70 7.29 8.31 7.16
C ALA A 70 8.76 8.42 7.59
N ALA A 71 9.57 7.38 7.33
CA ALA A 71 11.00 7.38 7.60
C ALA A 71 11.73 8.43 6.73
N GLN A 72 11.39 8.52 5.44
CA GLN A 72 12.04 9.47 4.54
C GLN A 72 11.72 10.94 4.88
N ARG A 73 10.49 11.23 5.33
CA ARG A 73 10.09 12.58 5.78
C ARG A 73 10.84 13.07 7.02
N ARG A 74 11.39 12.17 7.84
CA ARG A 74 12.15 12.54 9.05
C ARG A 74 13.61 12.91 8.73
N SER A 75 14.09 12.58 7.54
CA SER A 75 15.49 12.73 7.16
C SER A 75 15.79 14.04 6.40
N TYR A 76 14.79 14.91 6.23
CA TYR A 76 14.87 16.26 5.65
C TYR A 76 14.37 17.27 6.68
#